data_AF-A0A832HK73-F1
#
_entry.id   AF-A0A832HK73-F1
#
_cell.length_a   1.000
_cell.length_b   1.000
_cell.length_c   1.000
_cell.angle_alpha   90.00
_cell.angle_beta   90.00
_cell.angle_gamma   90.00
#
_symmetry.space_group_name_H-M   'P 1'
#
loop_
_entity.id
_entity.type
_entity.pdbx_description
1 polymer ?
#
loop_
_entity_poly.entity_id
_entity_poly.type
_entity_poly.pdbx_seq_one_letter_code
_entity_poly.pdbx_strand_id
1 'polypeptide(L)'
;MLFDKPIVLHSTQADGRHWLTTMDIPPLKIWPVAANHCRVGHFLATLISAKLASLKSDIPEEITLSRSDVASVDSLSGRYPELNTDAGDVRIRLVVMKSPEGSDDQEEPDQDDDSPQFITPQPPLDWSGDYDEWIVTIGRRLGVDVPEPSDEKGYEKAMAKAAAELQQRLPLLRQRFLAGMDGLNLGFKVGLTTRKGGREYVWVRPTDWSQEETVVCVLENQPRDCKGYKLGQTLSLPVDELLDYAIGSESAGIVEPGLTQRIAEDYGLVIP
;
A
#
# COMPACT_ATOMS: atom_id res chain seq x y z
N MET A 1 -2.91 -19.93 16.93
CA MET A 1 -3.24 -19.13 15.72
C MET A 1 -3.81 -20.08 14.68
N LEU A 2 -4.90 -19.70 14.00
CA LEU A 2 -5.52 -20.48 12.92
C LEU A 2 -4.76 -20.35 11.59
N PHE A 3 -3.91 -19.32 11.46
CA PHE A 3 -3.13 -19.03 10.26
C PHE A 3 -1.68 -18.66 10.65
N ASP A 4 -0.72 -18.97 9.78
CA ASP A 4 0.70 -18.61 9.96
C ASP A 4 0.97 -17.10 9.73
N LYS A 5 -0.01 -16.38 9.18
CA LYS A 5 0.04 -14.94 8.92
C LYS A 5 -1.32 -14.28 9.22
N PRO A 6 -1.33 -13.07 9.81
CA PRO A 6 -2.57 -12.30 9.97
C PRO A 6 -3.29 -12.11 8.64
N ILE A 7 -4.57 -12.48 8.58
CA ILE A 7 -5.42 -12.19 7.43
C ILE A 7 -6.14 -10.87 7.70
N VAL A 8 -5.86 -9.86 6.87
CA VAL A 8 -6.48 -8.54 6.95
C VAL A 8 -7.60 -8.43 5.92
N LEU A 9 -8.83 -8.25 6.41
CA LEU A 9 -10.00 -7.90 5.62
C LEU A 9 -10.08 -6.38 5.46
N HIS A 10 -10.43 -5.94 4.26
CA HIS A 10 -10.53 -4.53 3.88
C HIS A 10 -11.95 -4.21 3.38
N SER A 11 -12.44 -3.04 3.75
CA SER A 11 -13.64 -2.45 3.16
C SER A 11 -13.50 -0.93 3.06
N THR A 12 -14.17 -0.34 2.08
CA THR A 12 -14.19 1.12 1.86
C THR A 12 -15.56 1.67 2.24
N GLN A 13 -15.57 2.77 2.99
CA GLN A 13 -16.77 3.47 3.41
C GLN A 13 -17.30 4.41 2.31
N ALA A 14 -18.52 4.92 2.47
CA ALA A 14 -19.14 5.82 1.49
C ALA A 14 -18.40 7.18 1.34
N ASP A 15 -17.59 7.56 2.32
CA ASP A 15 -16.73 8.73 2.30
C ASP A 15 -15.30 8.44 1.81
N GLY A 16 -15.05 7.21 1.36
CA GLY A 16 -13.76 6.75 0.85
C GLY A 16 -12.74 6.30 1.89
N ARG A 17 -13.07 6.39 3.18
CA ARG A 17 -12.18 5.94 4.25
C ARG A 17 -12.10 4.42 4.30
N HIS A 18 -10.97 3.90 4.74
CA HIS A 18 -10.72 2.46 4.75
C HIS A 18 -10.87 1.86 6.14
N TRP A 19 -11.67 0.81 6.21
CA TRP A 19 -11.85 -0.01 7.39
C TRP A 19 -11.05 -1.30 7.25
N LEU A 20 -10.27 -1.67 8.28
CA LEU A 20 -9.49 -2.91 8.28
C LEU A 20 -9.80 -3.79 9.49
N THR A 21 -9.87 -5.10 9.29
CA THR A 21 -10.17 -6.07 10.36
C THR A 21 -9.32 -7.31 10.19
N THR A 22 -8.74 -7.84 11.27
CA THR A 22 -8.03 -9.13 11.22
C THR A 22 -8.95 -10.28 11.58
N MET A 23 -8.72 -11.45 10.97
CA MET A 23 -9.41 -12.70 11.34
C MET A 23 -8.72 -13.46 12.49
N ASP A 24 -7.81 -12.81 13.20
CA ASP A 24 -7.09 -13.41 14.32
C ASP A 24 -7.97 -13.47 15.58
N ILE A 25 -7.50 -14.17 16.62
CA ILE A 25 -8.21 -14.26 17.90
C ILE A 25 -7.35 -13.57 18.97
N PRO A 26 -7.86 -12.49 19.59
CA PRO A 26 -9.09 -11.77 19.24
C PRO A 26 -8.94 -10.94 17.94
N PRO A 27 -10.05 -10.65 17.24
CA PRO A 27 -9.99 -9.91 15.99
C PRO A 27 -9.63 -8.45 16.27
N LEU A 28 -8.71 -7.91 15.49
CA LEU A 28 -8.32 -6.50 15.53
C LEU A 28 -9.19 -5.72 14.54
N LYS A 29 -9.54 -4.49 14.89
CA LYS A 29 -10.29 -3.58 14.03
C LYS A 29 -9.59 -2.22 14.00
N ILE A 30 -9.04 -1.82 12.86
CA ILE A 30 -8.52 -0.45 12.68
C ILE A 30 -9.71 0.44 12.34
N TRP A 31 -9.85 1.58 13.03
CA TRP A 31 -10.87 2.58 12.71
C TRP A 31 -10.64 3.17 11.30
N PRO A 32 -11.67 3.80 10.70
CA PRO A 32 -11.55 4.32 9.35
C PRO A 32 -10.35 5.24 9.24
N VAL A 33 -9.39 4.90 8.38
CA VAL A 33 -8.25 5.75 8.02
C VAL A 33 -8.56 6.53 6.76
N ALA A 34 -7.84 7.63 6.52
CA ALA A 34 -7.98 8.43 5.30
C ALA A 34 -7.93 7.58 4.01
N ALA A 35 -8.51 8.11 2.93
CA ALA A 35 -8.66 7.40 1.65
C ALA A 35 -7.33 7.04 0.98
N ASN A 36 -6.19 7.58 1.43
CA ASN A 36 -4.86 7.26 0.94
C ASN A 36 -4.00 6.53 2.00
N HIS A 37 -4.62 5.99 3.04
CA HIS A 37 -3.95 5.33 4.17
C HIS A 37 -4.27 3.82 4.25
N CYS A 38 -4.86 3.22 3.22
CA CYS A 38 -5.15 1.78 3.20
C CYS A 38 -3.90 0.95 3.50
N ARG A 39 -2.79 1.24 2.82
CA ARG A 39 -1.52 0.54 2.99
C ARG A 39 -0.97 0.66 4.41
N VAL A 40 -0.96 1.84 5.03
CA VAL A 40 -0.51 1.98 6.44
C VAL A 40 -1.49 1.30 7.41
N GLY A 41 -2.78 1.30 7.11
CA GLY A 41 -3.78 0.52 7.85
C GLY A 41 -3.45 -0.98 7.84
N HIS A 42 -3.12 -1.54 6.66
CA HIS A 42 -2.71 -2.95 6.51
C HIS A 42 -1.43 -3.26 7.28
N PHE A 43 -0.44 -2.37 7.19
CA PHE A 43 0.81 -2.45 7.96
C PHE A 43 0.52 -2.54 9.46
N LEU A 44 -0.25 -1.61 10.00
CA LEU A 44 -0.56 -1.54 11.43
C LEU A 44 -1.38 -2.75 11.87
N ALA A 45 -2.38 -3.17 11.09
CA ALA A 45 -3.20 -4.33 11.43
C ALA A 45 -2.35 -5.60 11.54
N THR A 46 -1.45 -5.79 10.59
CA THR A 46 -0.53 -6.94 10.56
C THR A 46 0.45 -6.90 11.74
N LEU A 47 1.07 -5.74 11.98
CA LEU A 47 2.07 -5.57 13.04
C LEU A 47 1.46 -5.75 14.43
N ILE A 48 0.31 -5.12 14.69
CA ILE A 48 -0.37 -5.22 15.99
C ILE A 48 -0.85 -6.65 16.21
N SER A 49 -1.42 -7.30 15.20
CA SER A 49 -1.84 -8.70 15.32
C SER A 49 -0.66 -9.61 15.65
N ALA A 50 0.46 -9.48 14.93
CA ALA A 50 1.68 -10.25 15.20
C ALA A 50 2.21 -9.99 16.63
N LYS A 51 2.22 -8.73 17.07
CA LYS A 51 2.63 -8.36 18.44
C LYS A 51 1.74 -9.03 19.47
N LEU A 52 0.42 -8.93 19.32
CA LEU A 52 -0.56 -9.55 20.23
C LEU A 52 -0.39 -11.06 20.29
N ALA A 53 -0.18 -11.70 19.15
CA ALA A 53 -0.03 -13.15 19.08
C ALA A 53 1.28 -13.66 19.73
N SER A 54 2.27 -12.77 19.88
CA SER A 54 3.50 -13.05 20.64
C SER A 54 3.33 -12.94 22.16
N LEU A 55 2.26 -12.28 22.64
CA LEU A 55 1.97 -12.16 24.05
C LEU A 55 1.40 -13.48 24.57
N LYS A 56 2.03 -14.03 25.62
CA LYS A 56 1.63 -15.32 26.23
C LYS A 56 0.56 -15.16 27.32
N SER A 57 0.05 -13.96 27.52
CA SER A 57 -0.84 -13.54 28.62
C SER A 57 -2.07 -12.82 28.08
N ASP A 58 -2.93 -12.36 28.99
CA ASP A 58 -4.07 -11.48 28.67
C ASP A 58 -3.63 -10.26 27.84
N ILE A 59 -4.57 -9.74 27.05
CA ILE A 59 -4.36 -8.57 26.20
C ILE A 59 -4.16 -7.34 27.11
N PRO A 60 -3.01 -6.65 27.02
CA PRO A 60 -2.76 -5.47 27.84
C PRO A 60 -3.59 -4.28 27.34
N GLU A 61 -3.85 -3.32 28.22
CA GLU A 61 -4.52 -2.06 27.85
C GLU A 61 -3.65 -1.16 26.95
N GLU A 62 -2.33 -1.31 27.01
CA GLU A 62 -1.38 -0.57 26.19
C GLU A 62 -0.24 -1.48 25.72
N ILE A 63 0.19 -1.29 24.48
CA ILE A 63 1.40 -1.92 23.92
C ILE A 63 2.36 -0.85 23.42
N THR A 64 3.64 -1.20 23.41
CA THR A 64 4.68 -0.44 22.71
C THR A 64 5.10 -1.21 21.46
N LEU A 65 5.13 -0.50 20.33
CA LEU A 65 5.67 -0.98 19.06
C LEU A 65 6.95 -0.23 18.71
N SER A 66 7.88 -0.94 18.09
CA SER A 66 9.19 -0.43 17.70
C SER A 66 9.61 -0.98 16.34
N ARG A 67 10.71 -0.47 15.77
CA ARG A 67 11.25 -1.00 14.50
C ARG A 67 11.77 -2.44 14.61
N SER A 68 12.17 -2.89 15.80
CA SER A 68 12.54 -4.29 15.98
C SER A 68 11.33 -5.21 15.90
N ASP A 69 10.15 -4.75 16.35
CA ASP A 69 8.91 -5.48 16.13
C ASP A 69 8.59 -5.56 14.63
N VAL A 70 8.76 -4.47 13.88
CA VAL A 70 8.58 -4.48 12.40
C VAL A 70 9.51 -5.49 11.74
N ALA A 71 10.80 -5.46 12.09
CA ALA A 71 11.80 -6.37 11.54
C ALA A 71 11.56 -7.85 11.93
N SER A 72 10.82 -8.11 13.01
CA SER A 72 10.48 -9.47 13.44
C SER A 72 9.32 -10.09 12.64
N VAL A 73 8.60 -9.30 11.85
CA VAL A 73 7.46 -9.76 11.06
C VAL A 73 7.85 -9.89 9.59
N ASP A 74 8.16 -11.13 9.18
CA ASP A 74 8.62 -11.45 7.82
C ASP A 74 7.70 -10.92 6.70
N SER A 75 6.38 -10.86 6.95
CA SER A 75 5.42 -10.35 5.97
C SER A 75 5.48 -8.84 5.75
N LEU A 76 6.13 -8.08 6.63
CA LEU A 76 6.28 -6.63 6.50
C LEU A 76 7.61 -6.23 5.86
N SER A 77 8.63 -7.08 5.95
CA SER A 77 9.96 -6.82 5.41
C SER A 77 9.92 -6.56 3.90
N GLY A 78 10.50 -5.44 3.47
CA GLY A 78 10.61 -5.04 2.05
C GLY A 78 9.30 -4.70 1.34
N ARG A 79 8.14 -4.70 2.03
CA ARG A 79 6.83 -4.35 1.43
C ARG A 79 6.46 -2.88 1.54
N TYR A 80 7.10 -2.15 2.45
CA TYR A 80 6.78 -0.75 2.73
C TYR A 80 8.04 0.08 2.51
N PRO A 81 7.96 1.24 1.83
CA PRO A 81 9.11 2.12 1.68
C PRO A 81 9.59 2.60 3.04
N GLU A 82 10.87 2.39 3.32
CA GLU A 82 11.47 2.67 4.61
C GLU A 82 11.90 4.14 4.73
N LEU A 83 11.54 4.77 5.85
CA LEU A 83 12.12 6.04 6.27
C LEU A 83 13.29 5.77 7.24
N ASN A 84 14.46 6.33 6.91
CA ASN A 84 15.61 6.29 7.81
C ASN A 84 15.57 7.37 8.90
N THR A 85 14.58 8.27 8.86
CA THR A 85 14.41 9.36 9.83
C THR A 85 13.32 9.03 10.85
N ASP A 86 13.34 9.77 11.96
CA ASP A 86 12.23 9.83 12.94
C ASP A 86 11.85 8.51 13.59
N ALA A 87 12.78 7.55 13.64
CA ALA A 87 12.60 6.27 14.32
C ALA A 87 12.27 6.46 15.81
N GLY A 88 11.27 5.76 16.29
CA GLY A 88 10.98 5.75 17.73
C GLY A 88 9.91 4.77 18.13
N ASP A 89 9.90 4.46 19.41
CA ASP A 89 8.87 3.64 20.01
C ASP A 89 7.52 4.38 20.00
N VAL A 90 6.46 3.61 19.80
CA VAL A 90 5.08 4.08 19.71
C VAL A 90 4.25 3.37 20.75
N ARG A 91 3.56 4.13 21.61
CA ARG A 91 2.55 3.61 22.52
C ARG A 91 1.20 3.56 21.82
N ILE A 92 0.48 2.47 21.99
CA ILE A 92 -0.86 2.24 21.43
C ILE A 92 -1.76 1.71 22.54
N ARG A 93 -2.88 2.38 22.76
CA ARG A 93 -3.91 1.90 23.68
C ARG A 93 -4.79 0.89 22.95
N LEU A 94 -5.08 -0.23 23.59
CA LEU A 94 -5.92 -1.30 23.05
C LEU A 94 -7.27 -1.25 23.76
N VAL A 95 -8.34 -1.02 22.99
CA VAL A 95 -9.70 -0.93 23.54
C VAL A 95 -10.53 -2.05 22.97
N VAL A 96 -11.13 -2.87 23.83
CA VAL A 96 -12.10 -3.87 23.42
C VAL A 96 -13.44 -3.17 23.17
N MET A 97 -13.96 -3.29 21.95
CA MET A 97 -15.25 -2.73 21.56
C MET A 97 -16.12 -3.79 20.91
N LYS A 98 -17.43 -3.72 21.15
CA LYS A 98 -18.42 -4.52 20.42
C LYS A 98 -18.56 -3.97 18.99
N SER A 99 -18.89 -4.84 18.03
CA SER A 99 -19.25 -4.37 16.70
C SER A 99 -20.38 -3.34 16.80
N PRO A 100 -20.32 -2.19 16.10
CA PRO A 100 -21.52 -1.42 15.87
C PRO A 100 -22.46 -2.32 15.05
N GLU A 101 -23.58 -2.70 15.66
CA GLU A 101 -24.63 -3.46 14.99
C GLU A 101 -25.06 -2.72 13.73
N GLY A 102 -25.12 -3.45 12.62
CA GLY A 102 -25.67 -2.93 11.39
C GLY A 102 -27.19 -3.10 11.39
N SER A 103 -27.86 -2.04 10.94
CA SER A 103 -29.27 -1.89 10.54
C SER A 103 -30.35 -1.82 11.62
N ASP A 104 -31.07 -0.70 11.55
CA ASP A 104 -32.40 -0.44 12.08
C ASP A 104 -33.39 -1.58 11.77
N ASP A 105 -33.48 -2.58 12.61
CA ASP A 105 -34.72 -3.33 12.79
C ASP A 105 -34.99 -3.47 14.29
N GLN A 106 -36.08 -2.84 14.70
CA GLN A 106 -36.64 -2.92 16.04
C GLN A 106 -37.09 -4.36 16.30
N GLU A 107 -36.23 -5.18 16.92
CA GLU A 107 -36.70 -6.34 17.68
C GLU A 107 -36.05 -6.33 19.08
N GLU A 108 -36.85 -6.74 20.05
CA GLU A 108 -36.67 -6.63 21.51
C GLU A 108 -35.37 -7.25 22.06
N PRO A 109 -34.97 -6.92 23.31
CA PRO A 109 -33.65 -7.25 23.83
C PRO A 109 -33.59 -8.71 24.28
N ASP A 110 -33.20 -9.61 23.38
CA ASP A 110 -32.69 -10.91 23.77
C ASP A 110 -31.27 -10.74 24.33
N GLN A 111 -31.13 -11.01 25.62
CA GLN A 111 -29.92 -10.91 26.42
C GLN A 111 -28.91 -12.05 26.13
N ASP A 112 -28.48 -12.20 24.88
CA ASP A 112 -27.25 -12.92 24.57
C ASP A 112 -26.25 -11.95 23.93
N ASP A 113 -25.37 -11.42 24.79
CA ASP A 113 -24.34 -10.43 24.49
C ASP A 113 -23.15 -11.02 23.68
N ASP A 114 -23.47 -11.77 22.62
CA ASP A 114 -22.50 -12.51 21.79
C ASP A 114 -22.03 -11.70 20.58
N SER A 115 -22.25 -10.38 20.61
CA SER A 115 -21.75 -9.46 19.58
C SER A 115 -20.22 -9.58 19.47
N PRO A 116 -19.65 -9.75 18.27
CA PRO A 116 -18.23 -9.97 18.12
C PRO A 116 -17.46 -8.77 18.69
N GLN A 117 -16.58 -9.07 19.64
CA GLN A 117 -15.70 -8.09 20.27
C GLN A 117 -14.41 -7.97 19.46
N PHE A 118 -14.00 -6.73 19.24
CA PHE A 118 -12.77 -6.39 18.53
C PHE A 118 -11.83 -5.61 19.43
N ILE A 119 -10.54 -5.89 19.32
CA ILE A 119 -9.54 -4.94 19.81
C ILE A 119 -9.42 -3.82 18.78
N THR A 120 -9.57 -2.58 19.21
CA THR A 120 -9.30 -1.40 18.38
C THR A 120 -8.11 -0.63 18.95
N PRO A 121 -7.04 -0.42 18.15
CA PRO A 121 -5.94 0.41 18.55
C PRO A 121 -6.35 1.88 18.51
N GLN A 122 -6.01 2.58 19.58
CA GLN A 122 -6.37 3.98 19.82
C GLN A 122 -5.10 4.77 20.20
N PRO A 123 -5.08 6.08 19.92
CA PRO A 123 -4.02 6.93 20.41
C PRO A 123 -3.93 6.91 21.95
N PRO A 124 -2.71 7.08 22.50
CA PRO A 124 -2.52 7.35 23.92
C PRO A 124 -3.40 8.50 24.42
N LEU A 125 -3.74 8.51 25.72
CA LEU A 125 -4.60 9.54 26.31
C LEU A 125 -3.99 10.95 26.27
N ASP A 126 -2.67 11.05 26.15
CA ASP A 126 -1.91 12.30 26.04
C ASP A 126 -1.73 12.77 24.57
N TRP A 127 -2.29 12.04 23.60
CA TRP A 127 -2.34 12.49 22.21
C TRP A 127 -3.34 13.65 22.05
N SER A 128 -2.93 14.71 21.35
CA SER A 128 -3.72 15.93 21.16
C SER A 128 -4.15 16.19 19.72
N GLY A 129 -3.61 15.43 18.76
CA GLY A 129 -4.00 15.52 17.34
C GLY A 129 -5.23 14.69 17.02
N ASP A 130 -5.62 14.69 15.75
CA ASP A 130 -6.68 13.80 15.27
C ASP A 130 -6.17 12.36 15.02
N TYR A 131 -7.10 11.48 14.62
CA TYR A 131 -6.79 10.06 14.38
C TYR A 131 -5.91 9.86 13.14
N ASP A 132 -6.09 10.66 12.08
CA ASP A 132 -5.30 10.52 10.85
C ASP A 132 -3.87 11.02 11.07
N GLU A 133 -3.70 12.13 11.80
CA GLU A 133 -2.40 12.63 12.26
C GLU A 133 -1.67 11.59 13.13
N TRP A 134 -2.42 10.87 13.98
CA TRP A 134 -1.87 9.77 14.77
C TRP A 134 -1.37 8.64 13.87
N ILE A 135 -2.18 8.19 12.89
CA ILE A 135 -1.81 7.12 11.94
C ILE A 135 -0.53 7.49 11.18
N VAL A 136 -0.42 8.73 10.67
CA VAL A 136 0.79 9.24 10.00
C VAL A 136 1.98 9.18 10.94
N THR A 137 1.81 9.69 12.17
CA THR A 137 2.89 9.78 13.16
C THR A 137 3.42 8.40 13.53
N ILE A 138 2.54 7.45 13.84
CA ILE A 138 2.97 6.11 14.25
C ILE A 138 3.59 5.34 13.09
N GLY A 139 3.02 5.44 11.88
CA GLY A 139 3.58 4.79 10.71
C GLY A 139 4.99 5.30 10.39
N ARG A 140 5.21 6.62 10.41
CA ARG A 140 6.54 7.22 10.19
C ARG A 140 7.55 6.83 11.28
N ARG A 141 7.14 6.82 12.56
CA ARG A 141 8.01 6.38 13.66
C ARG A 141 8.46 4.92 13.53
N LEU A 142 7.54 4.07 13.07
CA LEU A 142 7.80 2.67 12.76
C LEU A 142 8.56 2.46 11.44
N GLY A 143 8.89 3.55 10.74
CA GLY A 143 9.75 3.55 9.55
C GLY A 143 9.01 3.44 8.23
N VAL A 144 7.69 3.61 8.18
CA VAL A 144 6.92 3.60 6.94
C VAL A 144 6.80 5.02 6.37
N ASP A 145 7.05 5.18 5.08
CA ASP A 145 6.74 6.42 4.37
C ASP A 145 5.21 6.55 4.17
N VAL A 146 4.57 7.27 5.10
CA VAL A 146 3.12 7.55 5.11
C VAL A 146 2.85 8.94 4.53
N PRO A 147 2.00 9.07 3.50
CA PRO A 147 1.62 10.38 2.96
C PRO A 147 0.71 11.14 3.93
N GLU A 148 0.63 12.46 3.77
CA GLU A 148 -0.39 13.26 4.48
C GLU A 148 -1.81 12.80 4.10
N PRO A 149 -2.80 12.89 5.00
CA PRO A 149 -4.16 12.44 4.75
C PRO A 149 -4.78 13.11 3.51
N SER A 150 -5.49 12.34 2.70
CA SER A 150 -6.19 12.83 1.51
C SER A 150 -7.54 12.13 1.32
N ASP A 151 -8.43 12.77 0.59
CA ASP A 151 -9.71 12.20 0.16
C ASP A 151 -9.56 11.41 -1.15
N GLU A 152 -10.63 10.76 -1.62
CA GLU A 152 -10.60 9.96 -2.85
C GLU A 152 -10.16 10.77 -4.08
N LYS A 153 -10.48 12.07 -4.12
CA LYS A 153 -10.09 12.97 -5.22
C LYS A 153 -8.58 13.20 -5.25
N GLY A 154 -7.89 12.96 -4.14
CA GLY A 154 -6.44 12.98 -4.06
C GLY A 154 -5.76 11.95 -4.98
N TYR A 155 -6.45 10.86 -5.36
CA TYR A 155 -5.86 9.78 -6.16
C TYR A 155 -5.34 10.27 -7.51
N GLU A 156 -6.17 10.98 -8.28
CA GLU A 156 -5.79 11.49 -9.60
C GLU A 156 -4.63 12.48 -9.50
N LYS A 157 -4.63 13.32 -8.46
CA LYS A 157 -3.55 14.26 -8.18
C LYS A 157 -2.24 13.54 -7.83
N ALA A 158 -2.30 12.48 -7.03
CA ALA A 158 -1.14 11.68 -6.68
C ALA A 158 -0.55 10.97 -7.91
N MET A 159 -1.41 10.38 -8.75
CA MET A 159 -0.99 9.74 -10.01
C MET A 159 -0.36 10.74 -10.98
N ALA A 160 -0.96 11.93 -11.16
CA ALA A 160 -0.40 12.99 -12.00
C ALA A 160 0.96 13.48 -11.48
N LYS A 161 1.11 13.61 -10.16
CA LYS A 161 2.39 13.96 -9.53
C LYS A 161 3.46 12.90 -9.78
N ALA A 162 3.13 11.61 -9.61
CA ALA A 162 4.06 10.52 -9.90
C ALA A 162 4.50 10.48 -11.37
N ALA A 163 3.57 10.70 -12.31
CA ALA A 163 3.90 10.82 -13.72
C ALA A 163 4.84 12.02 -13.99
N ALA A 164 4.58 13.18 -13.38
CA ALA A 164 5.46 14.35 -13.51
C ALA A 164 6.86 14.10 -12.91
N GLU A 165 6.95 13.40 -11.78
CA GLU A 165 8.23 13.00 -11.18
C GLU A 165 9.02 12.04 -12.06
N LEU A 166 8.33 11.08 -12.72
CA LEU A 166 8.97 10.23 -13.72
C LEU A 166 9.58 11.07 -14.83
N GLN A 167 8.84 12.03 -15.39
CA GLN A 167 9.35 12.87 -16.49
C GLN A 167 10.64 13.60 -16.11
N GLN A 168 10.77 14.04 -14.86
CA GLN A 168 12.01 14.63 -14.34
C GLN A 168 13.17 13.63 -14.20
N ARG A 169 12.87 12.35 -13.97
CA ARG A 169 13.86 11.26 -13.81
C ARG A 169 14.31 10.63 -15.14
N LEU A 170 13.52 10.74 -16.20
CA LEU A 170 13.79 10.08 -17.50
C LEU A 170 15.20 10.34 -18.05
N PRO A 171 15.77 11.57 -18.01
CA PRO A 171 17.14 11.80 -18.48
C PRO A 171 18.19 10.96 -17.72
N LEU A 172 18.06 10.86 -16.40
CA LEU A 172 18.97 10.07 -15.56
C LEU A 172 18.75 8.56 -15.78
N LEU A 173 17.49 8.13 -15.90
CA LEU A 173 17.15 6.74 -16.19
C LEU A 173 17.71 6.30 -17.54
N ARG A 174 17.61 7.15 -18.57
CA ARG A 174 18.19 6.90 -19.89
C ARG A 174 19.71 6.78 -19.81
N GLN A 175 20.38 7.69 -19.08
CA GLN A 175 21.82 7.61 -18.88
C GLN A 175 22.22 6.27 -18.24
N ARG A 176 21.51 5.85 -17.18
CA ARG A 176 21.77 4.59 -16.49
C ARG A 176 21.50 3.37 -17.38
N PHE A 177 20.43 3.40 -18.17
CA PHE A 177 20.12 2.35 -19.14
C PHE A 177 21.24 2.20 -20.19
N LEU A 178 21.68 3.32 -20.78
CA LEU A 178 22.73 3.32 -21.82
C LEU A 178 24.12 2.95 -21.29
N ALA A 179 24.39 3.23 -20.01
CA ALA A 179 25.62 2.79 -19.35
C ALA A 179 25.64 1.28 -19.02
N GLY A 180 24.49 0.61 -19.09
CA GLY A 180 24.30 -0.73 -18.56
C GLY A 180 23.88 -0.69 -17.08
N MET A 181 23.00 -1.62 -16.70
CA MET A 181 22.33 -1.62 -15.38
C MET A 181 22.86 -2.69 -14.40
N ASP A 182 24.06 -3.23 -14.62
CA ASP A 182 24.75 -4.15 -13.69
C ASP A 182 23.90 -5.33 -13.20
N GLY A 183 23.16 -5.98 -14.11
CA GLY A 183 22.31 -7.13 -13.80
C GLY A 183 20.91 -6.78 -13.27
N LEU A 184 20.58 -5.49 -13.18
CA LEU A 184 19.22 -5.00 -12.99
C LEU A 184 18.54 -4.75 -14.35
N ASN A 185 17.21 -4.82 -14.34
CA ASN A 185 16.36 -4.49 -15.47
C ASN A 185 15.53 -3.25 -15.16
N LEU A 186 15.30 -2.43 -16.17
CA LEU A 186 14.32 -1.34 -16.14
C LEU A 186 13.01 -1.83 -16.73
N GLY A 187 11.89 -1.45 -16.14
CA GLY A 187 10.56 -1.62 -16.71
C GLY A 187 9.82 -0.29 -16.68
N PHE A 188 9.00 -0.05 -17.69
CA PHE A 188 8.11 1.11 -17.76
C PHE A 188 6.66 0.68 -17.76
N LYS A 189 5.81 1.53 -17.20
CA LYS A 189 4.36 1.37 -17.29
C LYS A 189 3.81 2.34 -18.32
N VAL A 190 2.96 1.84 -19.21
CA VAL A 190 2.30 2.63 -20.27
C VAL A 190 0.82 2.31 -20.34
N GLY A 191 0.02 3.30 -20.76
CA GLY A 191 -1.42 3.15 -20.94
C GLY A 191 -1.76 2.82 -22.40
N LEU A 192 -2.18 1.59 -22.68
CA LEU A 192 -2.68 1.19 -24.00
C LEU A 192 -4.17 1.51 -24.14
N THR A 193 -4.62 1.84 -25.34
CA THR A 193 -6.03 2.16 -25.60
C THR A 193 -6.87 0.88 -25.63
N THR A 194 -7.95 0.84 -24.85
CA THR A 194 -8.87 -0.31 -24.81
C THR A 194 -9.91 -0.25 -25.95
N ARG A 195 -10.63 -1.36 -26.18
CA ARG A 195 -11.70 -1.42 -27.20
C ARG A 195 -12.83 -0.43 -26.96
N LYS A 196 -13.03 0.01 -25.72
CA LYS A 196 -14.06 0.99 -25.33
C LYS A 196 -13.53 2.42 -25.26
N GLY A 197 -12.29 2.68 -25.68
CA GLY A 197 -11.68 4.01 -25.63
C GLY A 197 -11.11 4.41 -24.26
N GLY A 198 -11.05 3.48 -23.30
CA GLY A 198 -10.36 3.68 -22.02
C GLY A 198 -8.86 3.36 -22.12
N ARG A 199 -8.21 3.23 -20.96
CA ARG A 199 -6.81 2.81 -20.86
C ARG A 199 -6.67 1.53 -20.05
N GLU A 200 -5.82 0.62 -20.52
CA GLU A 200 -5.29 -0.49 -19.73
C GLU A 200 -3.79 -0.27 -19.54
N TYR A 201 -3.32 -0.34 -18.30
CA TYR A 201 -1.93 -0.09 -17.97
C TYR A 201 -1.15 -1.39 -17.96
N VAL A 202 -0.01 -1.40 -18.65
CA VAL A 202 0.82 -2.59 -18.86
C VAL A 202 2.28 -2.26 -18.65
N TRP A 203 3.07 -3.27 -18.29
CA TRP A 203 4.51 -3.17 -18.18
C TRP A 203 5.18 -3.48 -19.53
N VAL A 204 6.18 -2.69 -19.86
CA VAL A 204 7.06 -2.85 -21.03
C VAL A 204 8.52 -2.78 -20.56
N ARG A 205 9.41 -3.53 -21.20
CA ARG A 205 10.85 -3.49 -20.92
C ARG A 205 11.58 -2.80 -22.07
N PRO A 206 12.37 -1.75 -21.83
CA PRO A 206 13.16 -1.11 -22.85
C PRO A 206 14.24 -2.06 -23.38
N THR A 207 14.39 -2.07 -24.71
CA THR A 207 15.42 -2.82 -25.43
C THR A 207 16.35 -1.91 -26.22
N ASP A 208 15.91 -0.71 -26.58
CA ASP A 208 16.75 0.35 -27.13
C ASP A 208 16.22 1.72 -26.69
N TRP A 209 17.13 2.60 -26.26
CA TRP A 209 16.83 3.99 -25.90
C TRP A 209 17.88 4.95 -26.46
N SER A 210 18.38 4.64 -27.65
CA SER A 210 19.35 5.44 -28.38
C SER A 210 18.82 6.83 -28.73
N GLN A 211 17.52 6.98 -29.00
CA GLN A 211 16.86 8.26 -29.25
C GLN A 211 16.35 8.88 -27.95
N GLU A 212 16.40 10.21 -27.82
CA GLU A 212 16.00 10.89 -26.58
C GLU A 212 14.47 10.91 -26.38
N GLU A 213 13.72 11.14 -27.46
CA GLU A 213 12.26 11.32 -27.42
C GLU A 213 11.48 10.00 -27.58
N THR A 214 12.17 8.89 -27.89
CA THR A 214 11.52 7.61 -28.18
C THR A 214 12.31 6.45 -27.58
N VAL A 215 11.58 5.53 -26.96
CA VAL A 215 12.13 4.28 -26.42
C VAL A 215 11.49 3.09 -27.14
N VAL A 216 12.33 2.13 -27.55
CA VAL A 216 11.87 0.86 -28.09
C VAL A 216 11.78 -0.14 -26.95
N CYS A 217 10.60 -0.69 -26.74
CA CYS A 217 10.32 -1.62 -25.65
C CYS A 217 9.71 -2.93 -26.16
N VAL A 218 9.74 -3.95 -25.33
CA VAL A 218 9.00 -5.20 -25.49
C VAL A 218 7.89 -5.26 -24.44
N LEU A 219 6.69 -5.67 -24.85
CA LEU A 219 5.56 -5.82 -23.94
C LEU A 219 5.75 -7.05 -23.03
N GLU A 220 5.72 -6.84 -21.71
CA GLU A 220 6.00 -7.89 -20.71
C GLU A 220 4.74 -8.57 -20.17
N ASN A 221 3.57 -7.96 -20.37
CA ASN A 221 2.29 -8.51 -19.90
C ASN A 221 1.26 -8.54 -21.03
N GLN A 222 0.48 -9.63 -21.14
CA GLN A 222 -0.60 -9.72 -22.12
C GLN A 222 -1.76 -8.77 -21.76
N PRO A 223 -2.07 -7.75 -22.58
CA PRO A 223 -3.22 -6.89 -22.34
C PRO A 223 -4.52 -7.68 -22.52
N ARG A 224 -5.54 -7.38 -21.71
CA ARG A 224 -6.82 -8.07 -21.70
C ARG A 224 -7.81 -7.46 -22.69
N ASP A 225 -7.85 -6.13 -22.82
CA ASP A 225 -8.84 -5.40 -23.62
C ASP A 225 -8.21 -4.44 -24.65
N CYS A 226 -6.93 -4.61 -24.98
CA CYS A 226 -6.25 -3.80 -26.01
C CYS A 226 -6.18 -4.57 -27.33
N LYS A 227 -6.85 -4.07 -28.37
CA LYS A 227 -6.86 -4.71 -29.69
C LYS A 227 -5.51 -4.54 -30.38
N GLY A 228 -4.94 -5.63 -30.89
CA GLY A 228 -3.72 -5.60 -31.70
C GLY A 228 -2.42 -5.61 -30.90
N TYR A 229 -2.50 -5.78 -29.57
CA TYR A 229 -1.33 -5.91 -28.70
C TYR A 229 -1.17 -7.35 -28.19
N LYS A 230 0.07 -7.86 -28.20
CA LYS A 230 0.41 -9.20 -27.70
C LYS A 230 1.66 -9.18 -26.84
N LEU A 231 1.69 -10.06 -25.84
CA LEU A 231 2.89 -10.32 -25.04
C LEU A 231 4.10 -10.57 -25.96
N GLY A 232 5.25 -9.97 -25.63
CA GLY A 232 6.48 -10.06 -26.41
C GLY A 232 6.56 -9.15 -27.64
N GLN A 233 5.51 -8.39 -27.94
CA GLN A 233 5.53 -7.45 -29.06
C GLN A 233 6.46 -6.26 -28.80
N THR A 234 7.25 -5.90 -29.82
CA THR A 234 8.06 -4.68 -29.82
C THR A 234 7.19 -3.45 -30.10
N LEU A 235 7.36 -2.41 -29.31
CA LEU A 235 6.66 -1.13 -29.41
C LEU A 235 7.70 0.00 -29.46
N SER A 236 7.44 1.01 -30.29
CA SER A 236 8.17 2.27 -30.29
C SER A 236 7.30 3.30 -29.58
N LEU A 237 7.75 3.79 -28.43
CA LEU A 237 6.93 4.59 -27.53
C LEU A 237 7.52 5.99 -27.35
N PRO A 238 6.72 7.05 -27.49
CA PRO A 238 7.11 8.39 -27.05
C PRO A 238 7.43 8.38 -25.55
N VAL A 239 8.50 9.08 -25.17
CA VAL A 239 8.96 9.13 -23.77
C VAL A 239 7.96 9.87 -22.85
N ASP A 240 7.17 10.78 -23.40
CA ASP A 240 6.10 11.50 -22.68
C ASP A 240 4.85 10.64 -22.40
N GLU A 241 4.71 9.47 -23.03
CA GLU A 241 3.65 8.50 -22.75
C GLU A 241 3.99 7.53 -21.59
N LEU A 242 5.21 7.60 -21.05
CA LEU A 242 5.63 6.78 -19.91
C LEU A 242 5.00 7.32 -18.61
N LEU A 243 4.42 6.42 -17.81
CA LEU A 243 3.62 6.80 -16.63
C LEU A 243 4.21 6.35 -15.30
N ASP A 244 5.03 5.29 -15.32
CA ASP A 244 5.74 4.81 -14.15
C ASP A 244 6.98 4.03 -14.59
N TYR A 245 7.87 3.74 -13.65
CA TYR A 245 9.02 2.87 -13.88
C TYR A 245 9.29 1.98 -12.67
N ALA A 246 9.94 0.85 -12.90
CA ALA A 246 10.46 0.00 -11.83
C ALA A 246 11.85 -0.51 -12.22
N ILE A 247 12.71 -0.71 -11.23
CA ILE A 247 14.03 -1.32 -11.40
C ILE A 247 14.15 -2.53 -10.51
N GLY A 248 14.58 -3.65 -11.08
CA GLY A 248 14.77 -4.89 -10.32
C GLY A 248 15.33 -6.02 -11.17
N SER A 249 15.49 -7.18 -10.57
CA SER A 249 15.84 -8.42 -11.26
C SER A 249 15.25 -9.63 -10.55
N GLU A 250 15.32 -10.81 -11.15
CA GLU A 250 14.91 -12.04 -10.46
C GLU A 250 15.75 -12.32 -9.21
N SER A 251 17.04 -11.96 -9.24
CA SER A 251 17.98 -12.21 -8.14
C SER A 251 17.91 -11.14 -7.04
N ALA A 252 17.72 -9.87 -7.40
CA ALA A 252 17.68 -8.75 -6.46
C ALA A 252 16.26 -8.40 -6.00
N GLY A 253 15.22 -8.96 -6.65
CA GLY A 253 13.86 -8.48 -6.50
C GLY A 253 13.69 -7.07 -7.08
N ILE A 254 12.61 -6.40 -6.67
CA ILE A 254 12.37 -5.00 -7.00
C ILE A 254 13.21 -4.13 -6.07
N VAL A 255 14.13 -3.35 -6.65
CA VAL A 255 15.01 -2.42 -5.94
C VAL A 255 14.43 -1.01 -5.91
N GLU A 256 13.78 -0.60 -7.00
CA GLU A 256 12.99 0.64 -7.07
C GLU A 256 11.58 0.29 -7.55
N PRO A 257 10.57 0.30 -6.68
CA PRO A 257 9.19 0.00 -7.08
C PRO A 257 8.56 1.19 -7.81
N GLY A 258 7.60 0.89 -8.68
CA GLY A 258 6.79 1.90 -9.36
C GLY A 258 5.91 2.68 -8.39
N LEU A 259 5.94 4.01 -8.51
CA LEU A 259 5.21 4.92 -7.62
C LEU A 259 3.69 4.77 -7.79
N THR A 260 3.22 4.44 -8.98
CA THR A 260 1.78 4.30 -9.26
C THR A 260 1.18 3.05 -8.61
N GLN A 261 1.97 1.98 -8.45
CA GLN A 261 1.54 0.79 -7.71
C GLN A 261 1.36 1.13 -6.24
N ARG A 262 2.36 1.81 -5.65
CA ARG A 262 2.29 2.28 -4.27
C ARG A 262 1.10 3.21 -4.03
N ILE A 263 0.83 4.14 -4.95
CA ILE A 263 -0.35 5.02 -4.86
C ILE A 263 -1.65 4.19 -4.93
N ALA A 264 -1.72 3.20 -5.81
CA ALA A 264 -2.90 2.33 -5.87
C ALA A 264 -3.12 1.54 -4.57
N GLU A 265 -2.06 1.10 -3.91
CA GLU A 265 -2.09 0.45 -2.58
C GLU A 265 -2.47 1.41 -1.46
N ASP A 266 -1.93 2.63 -1.47
CA ASP A 266 -2.28 3.70 -0.53
C ASP A 266 -3.80 3.96 -0.56
N TYR A 267 -4.41 3.93 -1.75
CA TYR A 267 -5.85 4.12 -1.95
C TYR A 267 -6.70 2.83 -1.94
N GLY A 268 -6.11 1.68 -1.63
CA GLY A 268 -6.83 0.40 -1.54
C GLY A 268 -7.45 -0.11 -2.85
N LEU A 269 -6.96 0.37 -4.00
CA LEU A 269 -7.34 -0.16 -5.33
C LEU A 269 -6.61 -1.47 -5.64
N VAL A 270 -5.46 -1.68 -4.99
CA VAL A 270 -4.73 -2.94 -4.93
C VAL A 270 -4.42 -3.24 -3.47
N ILE A 271 -4.60 -4.47 -3.02
CA ILE A 271 -4.31 -4.85 -1.64
C ILE A 271 -2.81 -5.18 -1.49
N PRO A 272 -2.10 -4.66 -0.47
CA PRO A 272 -0.66 -4.90 -0.22
C PRO A 272 -0.27 -6.34 0.17
#